data_AF-A0A3N5LJQ3-F1
#
_entry.id   AF-A0A3N5LJQ3-F1
#
_cell.length_a   1.000
_cell.length_b   1.000
_cell.length_c   1.000
_cell.angle_alpha   90.00
_cell.angle_beta   90.00
_cell.angle_gamma   90.00
#
_symmetry.space_group_name_H-M   'P 1'
#
loop_
_entity.id
_entity.type
_entity.pdbx_description
1 polymer ?
#
loop_
_entity_poly.entity_id
_entity_poly.type
_entity_poly.pdbx_seq_one_letter_code
_entity_poly.pdbx_strand_id
1 'polypeptide(L)'
;MRRMLVWLMLTLLPAAVFAAEPWQKLSNPSVAEAARLFKSPPPEYGVILWWGWDGDVDEAIIKRDLDNIKAHGFTQVMIEAGYNMPGGYLTDGWFNRVALAVKEAKARGMRVWVEDEGKYPSGFAGGR
;
A
#
# COMPACT_ATOMS: atom_id res chain seq x y z
N MET A 1 -39.16 20.82 25.25
CA MET A 1 -38.76 21.25 23.88
C MET A 1 -37.28 20.99 23.57
N ARG A 2 -36.33 21.29 24.48
CA ARG A 2 -34.88 21.11 24.24
C ARG A 2 -34.37 19.66 24.20
N ARG A 3 -35.16 18.69 24.69
CA ARG A 3 -34.86 17.24 24.63
C ARG A 3 -35.37 16.54 23.36
N MET A 4 -36.33 17.13 22.64
CA MET A 4 -36.85 16.57 21.37
C MET A 4 -35.97 16.95 20.17
N LEU A 5 -35.20 18.04 20.25
CA LEU A 5 -34.29 18.46 19.18
C LEU A 5 -33.03 17.57 19.07
N VAL A 6 -32.60 16.96 20.17
CA VAL A 6 -31.41 16.08 20.20
C VAL A 6 -31.68 14.74 19.51
N TRP A 7 -32.92 14.25 19.57
CA TRP A 7 -33.32 13.02 18.89
C TRP A 7 -33.56 13.22 17.39
N LEU A 8 -33.92 14.44 16.95
CA LEU A 8 -34.09 14.75 15.52
C LEU A 8 -32.74 14.89 14.77
N MET A 9 -31.63 15.10 15.48
CA MET A 9 -30.29 15.12 14.90
C MET A 9 -29.64 13.73 14.79
N LEU A 10 -30.19 12.71 15.46
CA LEU A 10 -29.67 11.33 15.35
C LEU A 10 -30.19 10.57 14.12
N THR A 11 -31.20 11.09 13.41
CA THR A 11 -31.82 10.44 12.25
C THR A 11 -31.22 10.84 10.91
N LEU A 12 -30.23 11.74 10.91
CA LEU A 12 -29.47 12.17 9.73
C LEU A 12 -27.98 11.85 9.88
N LEU A 13 -27.63 10.69 10.43
CA LEU A 13 -26.41 10.06 9.98
C LEU A 13 -26.69 9.59 8.56
N PRO A 14 -26.08 10.18 7.50
CA PRO A 14 -25.96 9.39 6.29
C PRO A 14 -25.21 8.15 6.77
N ALA A 15 -25.82 6.97 6.61
CA ALA A 15 -25.02 5.78 6.48
C ALA A 15 -23.98 6.18 5.44
N ALA A 16 -22.75 6.42 5.87
CA ALA A 16 -21.65 6.64 4.96
C ALA A 16 -21.60 5.31 4.23
N VAL A 17 -22.26 5.26 3.09
CA VAL A 17 -22.14 4.16 2.15
C VAL A 17 -20.71 4.33 1.69
N PHE A 18 -19.79 3.70 2.41
CA PHE A 18 -18.46 3.42 1.91
C PHE A 18 -18.71 2.57 0.67
N ALA A 19 -18.79 3.23 -0.49
CA ALA A 19 -18.75 2.53 -1.75
C ALA A 19 -17.50 1.66 -1.68
N ALA A 20 -17.66 0.35 -1.88
CA ALA A 20 -16.55 -0.55 -1.69
C ALA A 20 -15.38 -0.06 -2.56
N GLU A 21 -14.28 0.28 -1.89
CA GLU A 21 -13.12 0.85 -2.53
C GLU A 21 -12.62 -0.11 -3.61
N PRO A 22 -11.94 0.36 -4.66
CA PRO A 22 -11.48 -0.51 -5.74
C PRO A 22 -10.68 -1.75 -5.26
N TRP A 23 -9.96 -1.63 -4.13
CA TRP A 23 -9.21 -2.73 -3.51
C TRP A 23 -10.07 -3.75 -2.73
N GLN A 24 -11.35 -3.45 -2.47
CA GLN A 24 -12.32 -4.35 -1.82
C GLN A 24 -13.10 -5.22 -2.81
N LYS A 25 -12.83 -5.10 -4.12
CA LYS A 25 -13.51 -5.86 -5.17
C LYS A 25 -12.52 -6.82 -5.82
N LEU A 26 -12.98 -8.03 -6.10
CA LEU A 26 -12.24 -8.95 -6.95
C LEU A 26 -12.14 -8.36 -8.36
N SER A 27 -10.93 -8.28 -8.88
CA SER A 27 -10.70 -7.91 -10.27
C SER A 27 -11.19 -9.02 -11.19
N ASN A 28 -12.11 -8.71 -12.11
CA ASN A 28 -12.63 -9.65 -13.10
C ASN A 28 -12.82 -8.97 -14.47
N PRO A 29 -11.74 -8.65 -15.20
CA PRO A 29 -11.85 -8.03 -16.51
C PRO A 29 -12.49 -8.98 -17.52
N SER A 30 -13.31 -8.46 -18.43
CA SER A 30 -13.79 -9.23 -19.57
C SER A 30 -12.63 -9.66 -20.48
N VAL A 31 -12.84 -10.71 -21.29
CA VAL A 31 -11.84 -11.15 -22.29
C VAL A 31 -11.47 -10.01 -23.25
N ALA A 32 -12.44 -9.18 -23.65
CA ALA A 32 -12.19 -8.03 -24.53
C ALA A 32 -11.29 -6.98 -23.86
N GLU A 33 -11.51 -6.70 -22.58
CA GLU A 33 -10.68 -5.77 -21.81
C GLU A 33 -9.27 -6.33 -21.58
N ALA A 34 -9.17 -7.61 -21.20
CA ALA A 34 -7.90 -8.29 -21.02
C ALA A 34 -7.09 -8.31 -22.33
N ALA A 35 -7.71 -8.65 -23.46
CA ALA A 35 -7.06 -8.64 -24.77
C ALA A 35 -6.56 -7.24 -25.16
N ARG A 36 -7.35 -6.20 -24.90
CA ARG A 36 -6.98 -4.80 -25.16
C ARG A 36 -5.78 -4.35 -24.31
N LEU A 37 -5.72 -4.76 -23.04
CA LEU A 37 -4.67 -4.37 -22.11
C LEU A 37 -3.43 -5.27 -22.15
N PHE A 38 -3.49 -6.43 -22.81
CA PHE A 38 -2.46 -7.48 -22.73
C PHE A 38 -1.04 -7.00 -23.03
N LYS A 39 -0.86 -6.15 -24.05
CA LYS A 39 0.47 -5.63 -24.44
C LYS A 39 1.07 -4.70 -23.39
N SER A 40 0.24 -4.01 -22.62
CA SER A 40 0.66 -3.01 -21.62
C SER A 40 -0.34 -3.02 -20.46
N PRO A 41 -0.30 -4.05 -19.60
CA PRO A 41 -1.25 -4.18 -18.51
C PRO A 41 -1.10 -3.03 -17.50
N PRO A 42 -2.18 -2.61 -16.83
CA PRO A 42 -2.08 -1.64 -15.75
C PRO A 42 -1.24 -2.17 -14.58
N PRO A 43 -0.70 -1.28 -13.72
CA PRO A 43 0.25 -1.64 -12.66
C PRO A 43 -0.22 -2.73 -11.71
N GLU A 44 -1.51 -2.80 -11.38
CA GLU A 44 -2.13 -3.80 -10.50
C GLU A 44 -2.03 -5.25 -11.02
N TYR A 45 -1.73 -5.46 -12.30
CA TYR A 45 -1.52 -6.80 -12.87
C TYR A 45 -0.04 -7.14 -13.10
N GLY A 46 0.89 -6.27 -12.73
CA GLY A 46 2.31 -6.55 -12.90
C GLY A 46 2.92 -7.33 -11.74
N VAL A 47 4.19 -7.71 -11.88
CA VAL A 47 4.91 -8.48 -10.87
C VAL A 47 5.15 -7.65 -9.61
N ILE A 48 4.96 -8.29 -8.45
CA ILE A 48 5.28 -7.71 -7.13
C ILE A 48 6.71 -8.10 -6.77
N LEU A 49 7.57 -7.09 -6.65
CA LEU A 49 8.94 -7.28 -6.15
C LEU A 49 8.96 -7.16 -4.63
N TRP A 50 9.57 -8.13 -3.95
CA TRP A 50 9.90 -8.00 -2.53
C TRP A 50 11.03 -6.99 -2.32
N TRP A 51 10.78 -5.99 -1.48
CA TRP A 51 11.68 -4.88 -1.22
C TRP A 51 11.97 -4.79 0.28
N GLY A 52 13.01 -5.50 0.68
CA GLY A 52 13.49 -5.56 2.07
C GLY A 52 14.24 -4.31 2.49
N TRP A 53 13.82 -3.71 3.60
CA TRP A 53 14.38 -2.47 4.14
C TRP A 53 15.46 -2.73 5.19
N ASP A 54 16.58 -3.32 4.79
CA ASP A 54 17.71 -3.56 5.69
C ASP A 54 18.61 -2.32 5.81
N GLY A 55 18.97 -1.97 7.06
CA GLY A 55 19.83 -0.84 7.39
C GLY A 55 19.15 0.52 7.24
N ASP A 56 19.95 1.55 7.01
CA ASP A 56 19.50 2.94 6.96
C ASP A 56 18.77 3.27 5.66
N VAL A 57 17.50 2.86 5.56
CA VAL A 57 16.61 3.24 4.47
C VAL A 57 16.12 4.67 4.66
N ASP A 58 16.65 5.60 3.88
CA ASP A 58 16.24 7.00 3.84
C ASP A 58 15.48 7.36 2.56
N GLU A 59 15.11 8.63 2.42
CA GLU A 59 14.39 9.14 1.24
C GLU A 59 15.18 8.96 -0.07
N ALA A 60 16.50 9.14 -0.04
CA ALA A 60 17.33 9.03 -1.23
C ALA A 60 17.40 7.58 -1.71
N ILE A 61 17.52 6.62 -0.80
CA ILE A 61 17.48 5.20 -1.10
C ILE A 61 16.10 4.81 -1.64
N ILE A 62 15.01 5.25 -1.02
CA ILE A 62 13.64 4.98 -1.49
C ILE A 62 13.44 5.43 -2.93
N LYS A 63 13.87 6.66 -3.26
CA LYS A 63 13.76 7.22 -4.61
C LYS A 63 14.57 6.41 -5.61
N ARG A 64 15.85 6.18 -5.31
CA ARG A 64 16.78 5.40 -6.15
C ARG A 64 16.25 3.99 -6.41
N ASP A 65 15.78 3.31 -5.37
CA ASP A 65 15.30 1.95 -5.48
C ASP A 65 14.05 1.91 -6.36
N LEU A 66 13.07 2.78 -6.14
CA LEU A 66 11.87 2.83 -6.98
C LEU A 66 12.18 3.19 -8.44
N ASP A 67 13.15 4.06 -8.69
CA ASP A 67 13.62 4.36 -10.06
C ASP A 67 14.22 3.11 -10.72
N ASN A 68 15.10 2.41 -10.01
CA ASN A 68 15.73 1.19 -10.52
C ASN A 68 14.72 0.07 -10.73
N ILE A 69 13.84 -0.17 -9.75
CA ILE A 69 12.80 -1.20 -9.79
C ILE A 69 11.89 -0.97 -11.01
N LYS A 70 11.46 0.28 -11.23
CA LYS A 70 10.67 0.64 -12.41
C LYS A 70 11.44 0.46 -13.71
N ALA A 71 12.73 0.84 -13.76
CA ALA A 71 13.57 0.67 -14.95
C ALA A 71 13.72 -0.81 -15.36
N HIS A 72 13.62 -1.74 -14.40
CA HIS A 72 13.63 -3.18 -14.65
C HIS A 72 12.24 -3.76 -15.01
N GLY A 73 11.20 -2.93 -15.11
CA GLY A 73 9.87 -3.33 -15.58
C GLY A 73 8.91 -3.78 -14.47
N PHE A 74 9.29 -3.66 -13.20
CA PHE A 74 8.37 -3.93 -12.09
C PHE A 74 7.41 -2.75 -11.88
N THR A 75 6.14 -3.06 -11.64
CA THR A 75 5.09 -2.06 -11.42
C THR A 75 4.54 -2.08 -10.00
N GLN A 76 4.95 -3.07 -9.19
CA GLN A 76 4.50 -3.24 -7.82
C GLN A 76 5.67 -3.62 -6.91
N VAL A 77 5.64 -3.15 -5.67
CA VAL A 77 6.58 -3.54 -4.61
C VAL A 77 5.83 -3.99 -3.37
N MET A 78 6.43 -4.92 -2.63
CA MET A 78 6.03 -5.32 -1.29
C MET A 78 7.11 -4.86 -0.32
N ILE A 79 6.77 -3.95 0.60
CA ILE A 79 7.69 -3.50 1.65
C ILE A 79 7.78 -4.62 2.69
N GLU A 80 9.00 -5.11 2.91
CA GLU A 80 9.35 -6.03 4.00
C GLU A 80 10.23 -5.26 5.00
N ALA A 81 9.88 -5.29 6.28
CA ALA A 81 10.67 -4.61 7.29
C ALA A 81 12.00 -5.34 7.50
N GLY A 82 13.11 -4.63 7.31
CA GLY A 82 14.44 -5.21 7.43
C GLY A 82 15.07 -5.09 8.81
N TYR A 83 16.26 -5.68 8.94
CA TYR A 83 17.10 -5.53 10.12
C TYR A 83 17.73 -4.15 10.19
N ASN A 84 17.96 -3.63 11.40
CA ASN A 84 18.66 -2.37 11.65
C ASN A 84 18.05 -1.14 10.97
N MET A 85 16.76 -1.19 10.60
CA MET A 85 16.05 -0.05 10.04
C MET A 85 15.78 1.03 11.10
N PRO A 86 16.04 2.32 10.84
CA PRO A 86 15.76 3.39 11.79
C PRO A 86 14.26 3.48 12.12
N GLY A 87 13.93 3.54 13.41
CA GLY A 87 12.53 3.52 13.84
C GLY A 87 11.87 2.22 13.41
N GLY A 88 12.29 1.10 14.01
CA GLY A 88 11.94 -0.28 13.64
C GLY A 88 10.45 -0.56 13.38
N TYR A 89 10.15 -1.80 13.00
CA TYR A 89 8.82 -2.23 12.57
C TYR A 89 7.68 -1.76 13.51
N LEU A 90 6.59 -1.26 12.92
CA LEU A 90 5.40 -0.69 13.58
C LEU A 90 5.61 0.54 14.50
N THR A 91 6.76 1.20 14.45
CA THR A 91 6.93 2.50 15.11
C THR A 91 6.49 3.66 14.20
N ASP A 92 6.32 4.87 14.76
CA ASP A 92 6.03 6.07 13.98
C ASP A 92 7.06 6.31 12.86
N GLY A 93 8.34 6.00 13.12
CA GLY A 93 9.40 6.09 12.12
C GLY A 93 9.16 5.16 10.92
N TRP A 94 8.69 3.94 11.17
CA TRP A 94 8.32 3.00 10.12
C TRP A 94 7.12 3.49 9.30
N PHE A 95 6.03 3.91 9.96
CA PHE A 95 4.84 4.41 9.27
C PHE A 95 5.13 5.67 8.44
N ASN A 96 5.95 6.59 8.95
CA ASN A 96 6.40 7.77 8.21
C ASN A 96 7.19 7.38 6.95
N ARG A 97 8.05 6.37 7.04
CA ARG A 97 8.81 5.85 5.91
C ARG A 97 7.92 5.14 4.88
N VAL A 98 6.94 4.35 5.34
CA VAL A 98 5.92 3.74 4.46
C VAL A 98 5.13 4.82 3.72
N ALA A 99 4.70 5.88 4.40
CA ALA A 99 4.00 7.00 3.78
C ALA A 99 4.84 7.69 2.69
N LEU A 100 6.13 7.88 2.95
CA LEU A 100 7.08 8.40 1.96
C LEU A 100 7.22 7.47 0.75
N ALA A 101 7.40 6.16 0.98
CA ALA A 101 7.49 5.18 -0.10
C ALA A 101 6.23 5.13 -0.95
N VAL A 102 5.04 5.17 -0.35
CA VAL A 102 3.75 5.23 -1.06
C VAL A 102 3.65 6.50 -1.91
N LYS A 103 4.07 7.65 -1.37
CA LYS A 103 4.09 8.92 -2.11
C LYS A 103 5.02 8.84 -3.34
N GLU A 104 6.23 8.33 -3.16
CA GLU A 104 7.23 8.21 -4.24
C GLU A 104 6.84 7.16 -5.30
N ALA A 105 6.26 6.04 -4.88
CA ALA A 105 5.74 5.01 -5.77
C ALA A 105 4.55 5.53 -6.58
N LYS A 106 3.65 6.29 -5.96
CA LYS A 106 2.52 6.93 -6.65
C LYS A 106 2.97 7.88 -7.75
N ALA A 107 4.01 8.68 -7.50
CA ALA A 107 4.59 9.56 -8.53
C ALA A 107 5.13 8.79 -9.75
N ARG A 108 5.50 7.52 -9.54
CA ARG A 108 5.99 6.60 -10.58
C ARG A 108 4.88 5.72 -11.17
N GLY A 109 3.63 5.85 -10.74
CA GLY A 109 2.53 5.00 -11.18
C GLY A 109 2.69 3.53 -10.74
N MET A 110 3.35 3.30 -9.61
CA MET A 110 3.55 1.96 -9.04
C MET A 110 2.55 1.67 -7.93
N ARG A 111 2.33 0.38 -7.64
CA ARG A 111 1.56 -0.09 -6.47
C ARG A 111 2.50 -0.48 -5.34
N VAL A 112 2.03 -0.30 -4.11
CA VAL A 112 2.76 -0.65 -2.90
C VAL A 112 1.89 -1.59 -2.08
N TRP A 113 2.50 -2.67 -1.62
CA TRP A 113 1.99 -3.61 -0.64
C TRP A 113 2.89 -3.57 0.58
N VAL A 114 2.37 -4.00 1.73
CA VAL A 114 3.12 -4.10 2.98
C VAL A 114 2.98 -5.53 3.48
N GLU A 115 4.12 -6.16 3.76
CA GLU A 115 4.16 -7.42 4.49
C GLU A 115 3.92 -7.11 5.96
N ASP A 116 2.94 -7.78 6.57
CA ASP A 116 2.45 -7.52 7.92
C ASP A 116 3.11 -8.40 9.00
N GLU A 117 4.22 -9.07 8.65
CA GLU A 117 4.88 -10.09 9.46
C GLU A 117 6.28 -9.66 9.98
N GLY A 118 6.82 -8.54 9.49
CA GLY A 118 8.13 -8.02 9.86
C GLY A 118 9.19 -8.36 8.82
N LYS A 119 10.17 -9.21 9.18
CA LYS A 119 11.25 -9.64 8.27
C LYS A 119 10.95 -10.98 7.60
N TYR A 120 10.23 -11.86 8.27
CA TYR A 120 9.95 -13.20 7.75
C TYR A 120 8.51 -13.58 8.07
N PRO A 121 7.79 -14.19 7.11
CA PRO A 121 6.45 -14.74 7.31
C PRO A 121 6.58 -15.99 8.17
N SER A 122 6.67 -15.79 9.48
CA SER A 122 7.03 -16.80 10.47
C SER A 122 5.92 -17.02 11.49
N GLY A 123 4.84 -16.24 11.42
CA GLY A 123 3.66 -16.33 12.28
C GLY A 123 3.81 -15.58 13.61
N PHE A 124 4.90 -14.82 13.78
CA PHE A 124 5.17 -14.06 15.00
C PHE A 124 4.90 -12.56 14.85
N ALA A 125 4.55 -12.08 13.65
CA ALA A 125 4.26 -10.66 13.38
C ALA A 125 5.33 -9.68 13.93
N GLY A 126 6.60 -10.08 13.86
CA GLY A 126 7.73 -9.31 14.41
C GLY A 126 8.09 -9.61 15.88
N GLY A 127 7.48 -10.64 16.50
CA GLY A 127 7.93 -11.27 17.74
C GLY A 127 7.94 -10.37 18.98
N ARG A 128 7.11 -9.32 18.99
CA ARG A 128 7.00 -8.33 20.07
C ARG A 128 5.60 -8.27 20.63
#